data_AF-A0AAW4WQW5-F1
#
_entry.id   AF-A0AAW4WQW5-F1
#
_cell.length_a   1.000
_cell.length_b   1.000
_cell.length_c   1.000
_cell.angle_alpha   90.00
_cell.angle_beta   90.00
_cell.angle_gamma   90.00
#
_symmetry.space_group_name_H-M   'P 1'
#
loop_
_entity.id
_entity.type
_entity.pdbx_description
1 polymer ?
#
loop_
_entity_poly.entity_id
_entity_poly.type
_entity_poly.pdbx_seq_one_letter_code
_entity_poly.pdbx_strand_id
1 'polypeptide(L)' 'MDSLTEKGWREAELLSKRTAKWNVTDFYCSPLGRAKDTASFTLKNAGREAEILPWLREFDAPVIDPETGKRRIPWD' A
#
# COMPACT_ATOMS: atom_id res chain seq x y z
N MET A 1 4.59 12.36 -2.38
CA MET A 1 3.66 11.75 -3.36
C MET A 1 3.29 10.37 -2.81
N ASP A 2 2.01 10.04 -2.65
CA ASP A 2 1.56 8.76 -2.09
C ASP A 2 1.48 7.70 -3.19
N SER A 3 2.64 7.19 -3.61
CA SER A 3 2.79 6.20 -4.67
C SER A 3 4.10 5.42 -4.47
N LEU A 4 4.29 4.35 -5.24
CA LEU A 4 5.51 3.57 -5.22
C LEU A 4 6.68 4.31 -5.89
N THR A 5 7.88 4.02 -5.41
CA THR A 5 9.12 4.36 -6.12
C THR A 5 9.28 3.45 -7.35
N GLU A 6 10.19 3.79 -8.27
CA GLU A 6 10.51 2.95 -9.44
C GLU A 6 10.87 1.51 -9.04
N LYS A 7 11.69 1.35 -7.99
CA LYS A 7 12.00 0.04 -7.42
C LYS A 7 10.74 -0.66 -6.90
N GLY A 8 9.88 0.06 -6.18
CA GLY A 8 8.62 -0.48 -5.64
C GLY A 8 7.68 -0.99 -6.72
N TRP A 9 7.57 -0.30 -7.86
CA TRP A 9 6.79 -0.77 -9.02
C TRP A 9 7.31 -2.11 -9.55
N ARG A 10 8.63 -2.27 -9.67
CA ARG A 10 9.25 -3.53 -10.10
C ARG A 10 9.02 -4.66 -9.09
N GLU A 11 9.12 -4.36 -7.80
CA GLU A 11 8.84 -5.32 -6.73
C GLU A 11 7.37 -5.77 -6.73
N ALA A 12 6.43 -4.84 -6.91
CA ALA A 12 5.00 -5.14 -7.01
C ALA A 12 4.66 -6.02 -8.22
N GLU A 13 5.29 -5.78 -9.37
CA GLU A 13 5.10 -6.63 -10.56
C GLU A 13 5.62 -8.05 -10.32
N LEU A 14 6.80 -8.20 -9.71
CA LEU A 14 7.36 -9.52 -9.37
C LEU A 14 6.49 -10.25 -8.34
N LEU A 15 5.97 -9.53 -7.35
CA LEU A 15 5.02 -10.08 -6.37
C LEU A 15 3.77 -10.61 -7.06
N SER A 16 3.23 -9.89 -8.05
CA SER A 16 2.01 -10.30 -8.77
C SER A 16 2.15 -11.66 -9.48
N LYS A 17 3.35 -12.02 -9.94
CA LYS A 17 3.64 -13.31 -10.58
C LYS A 17 3.61 -14.46 -9.56
N ARG A 18 3.97 -14.17 -8.31
CA ARG A 18 3.94 -15.13 -7.19
C ARG A 18 2.53 -15.31 -6.66
N THR A 19 1.80 -14.21 -6.46
CA THR A 19 0.43 -14.23 -5.90
C THR A 19 -0.59 -14.81 -6.86
N ALA A 20 -0.33 -14.79 -8.18
CA ALA A 20 -1.19 -15.42 -9.18
C ALA A 20 -1.45 -16.92 -8.96
N LYS A 21 -0.60 -17.62 -8.19
CA LYS A 21 -0.75 -19.05 -7.88
C LYS A 21 -1.53 -19.31 -6.58
N TRP A 22 -1.88 -18.26 -5.85
CA TRP A 22 -2.58 -18.41 -4.57
C TRP A 22 -4.07 -18.61 -4.81
N ASN A 23 -4.69 -19.49 -4.03
CA ASN A 23 -6.14 -19.64 -4.02
C ASN A 23 -6.77 -18.54 -3.16
N VAL A 24 -6.95 -17.36 -3.73
CA VAL A 24 -7.47 -16.17 -3.02
C VAL A 24 -8.93 -15.94 -3.37
N THR A 25 -9.79 -15.88 -2.35
CA THR A 25 -11.23 -15.62 -2.49
C THR A 25 -11.59 -14.16 -2.39
N ASP A 26 -10.81 -13.31 -1.71
CA ASP A 26 -11.14 -11.91 -1.49
C ASP A 26 -9.87 -11.07 -1.35
N PHE A 27 -9.92 -9.81 -1.79
CA PHE A 27 -8.83 -8.86 -1.68
C PHE A 27 -9.30 -7.64 -0.89
N TYR A 28 -8.49 -7.22 0.08
CA TYR A 28 -8.72 -6.02 0.88
C TYR A 28 -7.49 -5.14 0.79
N CYS A 29 -7.68 -3.82 0.67
CA CYS A 29 -6.58 -2.88 0.49
C CYS A 29 -6.78 -1.61 1.33
N SER A 30 -5.65 -1.04 1.77
CA SER A 30 -5.60 0.29 2.39
C SER A 30 -6.03 1.38 1.40
N PRO A 31 -6.63 2.49 1.87
CA PRO A 31 -6.99 3.60 0.99
C PRO A 31 -5.78 4.34 0.40
N LEU A 32 -4.57 4.13 0.94
CA LEU A 32 -3.34 4.82 0.52
C LEU A 32 -2.88 4.39 -0.88
N GLY A 33 -2.39 5.35 -1.66
CA GLY A 33 -1.97 5.18 -3.03
C GLY A 33 -0.86 4.13 -3.18
N ARG A 34 0.17 4.16 -2.33
CA ARG A 34 1.23 3.13 -2.36
C ARG A 34 0.70 1.69 -2.22
N ALA A 35 -0.31 1.49 -1.37
CA ALA A 35 -0.90 0.16 -1.15
C ALA A 35 -1.73 -0.29 -2.34
N LYS A 36 -2.52 0.64 -2.92
CA LYS A 36 -3.29 0.41 -4.15
C LYS A 36 -2.38 0.09 -5.33
N ASP A 37 -1.29 0.84 -5.48
CA ASP A 37 -0.29 0.63 -6.52
C ASP A 37 0.35 -0.76 -6.40
N THR A 38 0.72 -1.20 -5.18
CA THR A 38 1.25 -2.55 -4.96
C THR A 38 0.24 -3.64 -5.33
N ALA A 39 -1.03 -3.45 -4.97
CA ALA A 39 -2.09 -4.41 -5.25
C ALA A 39 -2.46 -4.46 -6.75
N SER A 40 -2.28 -3.37 -7.49
CA SER A 40 -2.78 -3.17 -8.85
C SER A 40 -2.41 -4.30 -9.82
N PHE A 41 -1.15 -4.74 -9.84
CA PHE A 41 -0.71 -5.83 -10.73
C PHE A 41 -1.34 -7.17 -10.34
N THR A 42 -1.45 -7.47 -9.05
CA THR A 42 -2.06 -8.72 -8.57
C THR A 42 -3.54 -8.76 -8.93
N LEU A 43 -4.27 -7.67 -8.66
CA LEU A 43 -5.68 -7.52 -8.98
C LEU A 43 -5.95 -7.63 -10.49
N LYS A 44 -5.12 -6.98 -11.29
CA LYS A 44 -5.17 -7.07 -12.76
C LYS A 44 -4.96 -8.51 -13.25
N ASN A 45 -3.95 -9.21 -12.75
CA ASN A 45 -3.67 -10.59 -13.14
C ASN A 45 -4.77 -11.57 -12.69
N ALA A 46 -5.38 -11.32 -11.53
CA ALA A 46 -6.50 -12.10 -11.03
C ALA A 46 -7.83 -11.79 -11.74
N GLY A 47 -7.93 -10.63 -12.42
CA GLY A 47 -9.19 -10.14 -12.98
C GLY A 47 -10.20 -9.75 -11.90
N ARG A 48 -9.72 -9.17 -10.79
CA ARG A 48 -10.52 -8.88 -9.59
C ARG A 48 -10.26 -7.49 -9.05
N GLU A 49 -11.11 -7.05 -8.15
CA GLU A 49 -10.97 -5.78 -7.43
C GLU A 49 -10.81 -6.04 -5.92
N ALA A 50 -10.21 -5.10 -5.22
CA ALA A 50 -10.09 -5.13 -3.76
C ALA A 50 -11.12 -4.20 -3.13
N GLU A 51 -11.70 -4.64 -2.00
CA GLU A 51 -12.45 -3.76 -1.14
C GLU A 51 -11.49 -2.82 -0.39
N ILE A 52 -11.78 -1.52 -0.45
CA ILE A 52 -10.97 -0.51 0.24
C ILE A 52 -11.50 -0.34 1.66
N LEU A 53 -10.68 -0.71 2.64
CA LEU A 53 -11.03 -0.62 4.06
C LEU A 53 -10.26 0.51 4.74
N PRO A 54 -10.91 1.58 5.23
CA PRO A 54 -10.23 2.73 5.81
C PRO A 54 -9.32 2.39 7.00
N TRP A 55 -9.69 1.39 7.79
CA TRP A 55 -8.93 0.95 8.96
C TRP A 55 -7.64 0.17 8.63
N LEU A 56 -7.41 -0.19 7.36
CA LEU A 56 -6.13 -0.76 6.89
C LEU A 56 -5.08 0.32 6.58
N ARG A 57 -5.43 1.60 6.71
CA ARG A 57 -4.44 2.70 6.63
C ARG A 57 -3.41 2.52 7.74
N GLU A 58 -2.15 2.76 7.41
CA GLU A 58 -1.05 2.79 8.38
C GLU A 58 -1.27 3.87 9.44
N PHE A 59 -0.63 3.72 10.61
CA PHE A 59 -0.76 4.62 11.74
C PHE A 59 -0.59 6.10 11.33
N ASP A 60 -1.62 6.90 11.63
CA ASP A 60 -1.63 8.34 11.39
C ASP A 60 -1.65 9.07 12.73
N ALA A 61 -0.52 9.00 13.44
CA ALA A 61 -0.33 9.64 14.75
C ALA A 61 0.80 10.68 14.71
N PRO A 62 0.65 11.78 13.94
CA PRO A 62 1.69 12.77 13.83
C PRO A 62 1.85 13.56 15.13
N VAL A 63 3.10 13.82 15.50
CA VAL A 63 3.50 14.66 16.63
C VAL A 63 4.09 15.96 16.15
N ILE A 64 4.03 16.98 16.99
CA ILE A 64 4.84 18.20 16.80
C ILE A 64 6.21 17.90 17.38
N ASP A 65 7.22 17.94 16.52
CA ASP A 65 8.61 17.85 16.93
C ASP A 65 8.96 19.02 17.87
N PRO A 66 9.38 18.77 19.11
CA PRO A 66 9.68 19.84 20.06
C PRO A 66 10.93 20.65 19.68
N GLU A 67 11.84 20.09 18.88
CA GLU A 67 13.08 20.75 18.44
C GLU A 67 12.85 21.58 17.18
N THR A 68 12.08 21.06 16.23
CA THR A 68 11.89 21.69 14.91
C THR A 68 10.56 22.40 14.74
N GLY A 69 9.58 22.16 15.63
CA GLY A 69 8.21 22.67 15.53
C GLY A 69 7.40 22.06 14.39
N LYS A 70 7.96 21.12 13.63
CA LYS A 70 7.30 20.51 12.46
C LYS A 70 6.43 19.34 12.87
N ARG A 71 5.31 19.18 12.14
CA ARG A 71 4.48 17.97 12.24
C ARG A 71 5.22 16.82 11.57
N ARG A 72 5.55 15.77 12.31
CA ARG A 72 6.20 14.56 11.80
C ARG A 72 5.52 13.30 12.35
N ILE A 73 5.72 12.17 11.69
CA ILE A 73 5.35 10.88 12.28
C ILE A 73 6.44 10.54 13.32
N PRO A 74 6.12 10.09 14.54
CA PRO A 74 7.11 9.95 15.62
C PRO A 74 8.29 9.03 15.29
N TRP A 75 8.04 8.10 14.37
CA TRP A 75 8.98 7.07 13.91
C TRP A 75 9.47 7.30 12.47
N ASP A 76 9.09 8.41 11.82
CA ASP A 76 9.85 9.00 10.70
C ASP A 76 10.87 10.00 11.25
#